data_AF-A0A9E4WUA5-F1
#
_entry.id   AF-A0A9E4WUA5-F1
#
_cell.length_a   1.000
_cell.length_b   1.000
_cell.length_c   1.000
_cell.angle_alpha   90.00
_cell.angle_beta   90.00
_cell.angle_gamma   90.00
#
_symmetry.space_group_name_H-M   'P 1'
#
loop_
_entity.id
_entity.type
_entity.pdbx_description
1 polymer ?
#
loop_
_entity_poly.entity_id
_entity_poly.type
_entity_poly.pdbx_seq_one_letter_code
_entity_poly.pdbx_strand_id
1 'polypeptide(L)'
;MRIIANIKESTADSSGFTLIEALVAIGILTFAVAIIGSGMFQVFNFQQFWQADVVATKELLHAGSWFAGDALNAEDVLDAGGVTQLTCNPDPAAEQVTLQWTDKDGVTQHSATYSLSGAKLIRNYDGDLNTMARPVVAGSLDFTLCGNLLTLKMQVEADRSTNEDITLQTYIRRLQP
;
A
#
# COMPACT_ATOMS: atom_id res chain seq x y z
N MET A 1 -23.82 65.56 49.69
CA MET A 1 -23.26 64.43 48.91
C MET A 1 -24.39 63.85 48.06
N ARG A 2 -24.41 64.11 46.75
CA ARG A 2 -25.38 63.56 45.79
C ARG A 2 -24.61 63.15 44.54
N ILE A 3 -24.59 61.85 44.27
CA ILE A 3 -23.95 61.21 43.12
C ILE A 3 -24.91 61.35 41.95
N ILE A 4 -24.53 62.09 40.90
CA ILE A 4 -25.23 62.06 39.61
C ILE A 4 -24.45 61.10 38.73
N ALA A 5 -25.03 59.92 38.50
CA ALA A 5 -24.54 58.93 37.58
C ALA A 5 -24.72 59.42 36.13
N ASN A 6 -23.63 59.41 35.36
CA ASN A 6 -23.66 59.60 33.91
C ASN A 6 -23.51 58.21 33.28
N ILE A 7 -24.62 57.48 33.17
CA ILE A 7 -24.67 56.26 32.35
C ILE A 7 -24.93 56.74 30.93
N LYS A 8 -23.88 56.79 30.10
CA LYS A 8 -24.06 56.88 28.64
C LYS A 8 -24.71 55.58 28.19
N GLU A 9 -26.02 55.62 27.95
CA GLU A 9 -26.72 54.63 27.15
C GLU A 9 -26.05 54.56 25.76
N SER A 10 -25.33 53.48 25.52
CA SER A 10 -25.02 53.01 24.17
C SER A 10 -26.13 52.04 23.75
N THR A 11 -27.34 52.56 23.58
CA THR A 11 -28.39 51.84 22.84
C THR A 11 -28.07 52.00 21.37
N ALA A 12 -27.40 51.00 20.81
CA ALA A 12 -27.33 50.81 19.36
C ALA A 12 -28.75 50.82 18.81
N ASP A 13 -28.96 51.70 17.84
CA ASP A 13 -30.21 51.92 17.13
C ASP A 13 -30.72 50.60 16.52
N SER A 14 -31.73 50.00 17.15
CA SER A 14 -32.42 48.81 16.67
C SER A 14 -33.49 49.25 15.67
N SER A 15 -33.08 49.63 14.47
CA SER A 15 -33.99 49.72 13.33
C SER A 15 -34.38 48.30 12.91
N GLY A 16 -35.68 48.04 12.78
CA GLY A 16 -36.26 46.71 12.70
C GLY A 16 -35.70 45.84 11.57
N PHE A 17 -35.21 44.66 11.93
CA PHE A 17 -34.73 43.64 11.02
C PHE A 17 -35.86 43.24 10.05
N THR A 18 -35.72 43.57 8.76
CA THR A 18 -36.72 43.15 7.77
C THR A 18 -36.51 41.67 7.45
N LEU A 19 -37.59 40.90 7.25
CA LEU A 19 -37.53 39.47 6.88
C LEU A 19 -36.62 39.22 5.66
N ILE A 20 -36.57 40.19 4.74
CA ILE A 20 -35.76 40.18 3.53
C ILE A 20 -34.27 40.17 3.87
N GLU A 21 -33.83 40.98 4.83
CA GLU A 21 -32.44 41.04 5.26
C GLU A 21 -31.97 39.73 5.91
N ALA A 22 -32.85 39.09 6.70
CA ALA A 22 -32.59 37.76 7.25
C ALA A 22 -32.44 36.70 6.15
N LEU A 23 -33.31 36.71 5.14
CA LEU A 23 -33.23 35.79 4.00
C LEU A 23 -31.94 35.98 3.19
N VAL A 24 -31.53 37.23 2.96
CA VAL A 24 -30.27 37.54 2.26
C VAL A 24 -29.07 37.07 3.08
N ALA A 25 -29.06 37.31 4.39
CA ALA A 25 -27.99 36.86 5.28
C ALA A 25 -27.87 35.33 5.30
N ILE A 26 -28.99 34.60 5.38
CA ILE A 26 -29.01 33.12 5.36
C ILE A 26 -28.52 32.59 3.99
N GLY A 27 -28.92 33.24 2.90
CA GLY A 27 -28.49 32.87 1.54
C GLY A 27 -26.98 33.01 1.36
N ILE A 28 -26.41 34.14 1.79
CA ILE A 28 -24.96 34.38 1.74
C ILE A 28 -24.23 33.38 2.63
N LEU A 29 -24.74 33.11 3.83
CA LEU A 29 -24.13 32.15 4.76
C LEU A 29 -24.12 30.72 4.18
N THR A 30 -25.24 30.28 3.61
CA THR A 30 -25.36 28.94 3.02
C THR A 30 -24.41 28.78 1.83
N PHE A 31 -24.30 29.82 1.00
CA PHE A 31 -23.37 29.84 -0.12
C PHE A 31 -21.89 29.78 0.35
N ALA A 32 -21.54 30.56 1.38
CA ALA A 32 -20.19 30.53 1.95
C ALA A 32 -19.83 29.15 2.54
N VAL A 33 -20.76 28.55 3.29
CA VAL A 33 -20.57 27.20 3.85
C VAL A 33 -20.47 26.14 2.73
N ALA A 34 -21.27 26.26 1.66
CA ALA A 34 -21.22 25.34 0.54
C ALA A 34 -19.87 25.38 -0.21
N ILE A 35 -19.30 26.57 -0.43
CA ILE A 35 -17.98 26.71 -1.07
C ILE A 35 -16.89 26.09 -0.20
N ILE A 36 -16.88 26.42 1.10
CA ILE A 36 -15.87 25.90 2.03
C ILE A 36 -16.00 24.38 2.17
N GLY A 37 -17.23 23.89 2.30
CA GLY A 37 -17.53 22.45 2.36
C GLY A 37 -17.04 21.72 1.12
N SER A 38 -17.38 22.22 -0.07
CA SER A 38 -16.93 21.65 -1.35
C SER A 38 -15.40 21.64 -1.47
N GLY A 39 -14.73 22.70 -1.02
CA GLY A 39 -13.26 22.77 -1.02
C GLY A 39 -12.62 21.72 -0.10
N MET A 40 -13.17 21.53 1.11
CA MET A 40 -12.69 20.51 2.04
C MET A 40 -12.88 19.08 1.50
N PHE A 41 -14.04 18.78 0.89
CA PHE A 41 -14.27 17.47 0.26
C PHE A 41 -13.28 17.18 -0.88
N GLN A 42 -12.90 18.18 -1.67
CA GLN A 42 -11.89 18.00 -2.72
C GLN A 42 -10.51 17.68 -2.15
N VAL A 43 -10.10 18.35 -1.07
CA VAL A 43 -8.80 18.09 -0.42
C VAL A 43 -8.73 16.70 0.19
N PHE A 44 -9.79 16.24 0.88
CA PHE A 44 -9.80 14.91 1.47
C PHE A 44 -9.76 13.80 0.42
N ASN A 45 -10.44 13.97 -0.71
CA ASN A 45 -10.43 13.00 -1.81
C ASN A 45 -9.04 12.90 -2.47
N PHE A 46 -8.34 14.02 -2.63
CA PHE A 46 -6.97 14.02 -3.16
C PHE A 46 -5.98 13.33 -2.21
N GLN A 47 -6.08 13.57 -0.91
CA GLN A 47 -5.18 12.95 0.07
C GLN A 47 -5.30 11.43 0.13
N GLN A 48 -6.50 10.87 0.01
CA GLN A 48 -6.70 9.42 0.01
C GLN A 48 -6.09 8.76 -1.24
N PHE A 49 -6.21 9.39 -2.40
CA PHE A 49 -5.64 8.90 -3.65
C PHE A 49 -4.11 8.74 -3.57
N TRP A 50 -3.39 9.82 -3.20
CA TRP A 50 -1.94 9.74 -3.10
C TRP A 50 -1.48 8.75 -2.02
N GLN A 51 -2.27 8.57 -0.97
CA GLN A 51 -1.96 7.59 0.06
C GLN A 51 -2.07 6.15 -0.46
N ALA A 52 -3.10 5.83 -1.26
CA ALA A 52 -3.30 4.49 -1.79
C ALA A 52 -2.16 4.07 -2.74
N ASP A 53 -1.83 4.90 -3.73
CA ASP A 53 -0.76 4.60 -4.70
C ASP A 53 0.62 4.49 -4.03
N VAL A 54 0.90 5.39 -3.07
CA VAL A 54 2.15 5.36 -2.30
C VAL A 54 2.23 4.11 -1.42
N VAL A 55 1.12 3.66 -0.84
CA VAL A 55 1.08 2.42 -0.06
C VAL A 55 1.31 1.21 -0.96
N ALA A 56 0.62 1.11 -2.10
CA ALA A 56 0.81 0.01 -3.06
C ALA A 56 2.27 -0.08 -3.52
N THR A 57 2.85 1.05 -3.95
CA THR A 57 4.27 1.13 -4.36
C THR A 57 5.20 0.72 -3.21
N LYS A 58 4.96 1.21 -1.99
CA LYS A 58 5.77 0.87 -0.83
C LYS A 58 5.71 -0.63 -0.52
N GLU A 59 4.54 -1.25 -0.61
CA GLU A 59 4.38 -2.68 -0.38
C GLU A 59 5.09 -3.51 -1.48
N LEU A 60 5.01 -3.11 -2.75
CA LEU A 60 5.77 -3.74 -3.84
C LEU A 60 7.28 -3.67 -3.60
N LEU A 61 7.80 -2.49 -3.24
CA LEU A 61 9.23 -2.31 -2.97
C LEU A 61 9.68 -3.06 -1.72
N HIS A 62 8.84 -3.10 -0.68
CA HIS A 62 9.12 -3.86 0.53
C HIS A 62 9.18 -5.36 0.24
N ALA A 63 8.18 -5.90 -0.47
CA ALA A 63 8.15 -7.29 -0.92
C ALA A 63 9.40 -7.62 -1.77
N GLY A 64 9.72 -6.75 -2.73
CA GLY A 64 10.89 -6.89 -3.59
C GLY A 64 12.21 -6.85 -2.83
N SER A 65 12.35 -5.98 -1.83
CA SER A 65 13.55 -5.90 -0.99
C SER A 65 13.78 -7.19 -0.20
N TRP A 66 12.73 -7.76 0.40
CA TRP A 66 12.83 -9.05 1.09
C TRP A 66 13.17 -10.18 0.13
N PHE A 67 12.46 -10.24 -1.01
CA PHE A 67 12.68 -11.26 -2.02
C PHE A 67 14.11 -11.24 -2.58
N ALA A 68 14.63 -10.05 -2.90
CA ALA A 68 16.00 -9.90 -3.36
C ALA A 68 17.00 -10.30 -2.26
N GLY A 69 16.74 -9.94 -1.00
CA GLY A 69 17.57 -10.32 0.14
C GLY A 69 17.67 -11.84 0.31
N ASP A 70 16.54 -12.54 0.23
CA ASP A 70 16.50 -14.00 0.34
C ASP A 70 17.16 -14.67 -0.87
N ALA A 71 16.87 -14.19 -2.08
CA ALA A 71 17.44 -14.73 -3.31
C ALA A 71 18.97 -14.61 -3.40
N LEU A 72 19.56 -13.60 -2.75
CA LEU A 72 21.02 -13.44 -2.67
C LEU A 72 21.69 -14.52 -1.79
N ASN A 73 20.96 -15.06 -0.82
CA ASN A 73 21.44 -16.14 0.04
C ASN A 73 21.07 -17.52 -0.50
N ALA A 74 20.00 -17.61 -1.28
CA ALA A 74 19.48 -18.85 -1.84
C ALA A 74 20.55 -19.68 -2.54
N GLU A 75 20.57 -20.96 -2.20
CA GLU A 75 21.38 -22.01 -2.80
C GLU A 75 20.49 -22.90 -3.68
N ASP A 76 19.25 -23.10 -3.26
CA ASP A 76 18.21 -23.79 -4.01
C ASP A 76 16.96 -22.93 -4.16
N VAL A 77 16.31 -23.07 -5.32
CA VAL A 77 15.05 -22.38 -5.65
C VAL A 77 14.09 -23.37 -6.24
N LEU A 78 13.03 -23.62 -5.49
CA LEU A 78 12.08 -24.70 -5.72
C LEU A 78 10.71 -24.13 -6.07
N ASP A 79 9.96 -24.86 -6.87
CA ASP A 79 8.61 -24.52 -7.29
C ASP A 79 7.55 -24.84 -6.21
N ALA A 80 6.28 -24.75 -6.62
CA ALA A 80 5.11 -25.11 -5.83
C ALA A 80 5.11 -26.61 -5.48
N GLY A 81 5.71 -26.93 -4.34
CA GLY A 81 5.90 -28.30 -3.87
C GLY A 81 7.21 -28.48 -3.09
N GLY A 82 8.19 -27.61 -3.32
CA GLY A 82 9.46 -27.63 -2.59
C GLY A 82 10.31 -28.86 -2.90
N VAL A 83 10.12 -29.47 -4.09
CA VAL A 83 10.84 -30.68 -4.52
C VAL A 83 11.55 -30.47 -5.85
N THR A 84 10.92 -29.76 -6.78
CA THR A 84 11.45 -29.52 -8.13
C THR A 84 12.04 -28.12 -8.23
N GLN A 85 13.20 -28.01 -8.88
CA GLN A 85 13.83 -26.71 -9.12
C GLN A 85 12.94 -25.87 -10.05
N LEU A 86 12.77 -24.60 -9.71
CA LEU A 86 12.04 -23.66 -10.54
C LEU A 86 12.76 -23.52 -11.90
N THR A 87 11.98 -23.38 -12.97
CA THR A 87 12.52 -23.28 -14.33
C THR A 87 12.17 -21.94 -14.98
N CYS A 88 12.66 -21.72 -16.20
CA CYS A 88 12.44 -20.50 -16.97
C CYS A 88 11.01 -20.37 -17.49
N ASN A 89 10.29 -21.49 -17.60
CA ASN A 89 8.94 -21.57 -18.12
C ASN A 89 8.18 -22.65 -17.32
N PRO A 90 7.85 -22.38 -16.05
CA PRO A 90 7.09 -23.32 -15.24
C PRO A 90 5.72 -23.53 -15.88
N ASP A 91 5.31 -24.80 -16.03
CA ASP A 91 3.99 -25.20 -16.49
C ASP A 91 3.35 -26.10 -15.43
N PRO A 92 2.35 -25.63 -14.67
CA PRO A 92 1.70 -24.30 -14.75
C PRO A 92 2.59 -23.16 -14.24
N ALA A 93 2.17 -21.91 -14.50
CA ALA A 93 2.82 -20.71 -13.97
C ALA A 93 3.00 -20.83 -12.45
N ALA A 94 4.19 -20.49 -11.95
CA ALA A 94 4.52 -20.70 -10.54
C ALA A 94 3.98 -19.53 -9.70
N GLU A 95 2.90 -19.77 -8.98
CA GLU A 95 2.35 -18.82 -7.98
C GLU A 95 3.00 -18.98 -6.58
N GLN A 96 3.95 -19.89 -6.46
CA GLN A 96 4.72 -20.14 -5.25
C GLN A 96 6.18 -20.44 -5.62
N VAL A 97 7.09 -19.95 -4.78
CA VAL A 97 8.52 -20.29 -4.84
C VAL A 97 9.06 -20.47 -3.43
N THR A 98 9.96 -21.44 -3.28
CA THR A 98 10.68 -21.69 -2.03
C THR A 98 12.18 -21.49 -2.27
N LEU A 99 12.78 -20.58 -1.50
CA LEU A 99 14.21 -20.30 -1.49
C LEU A 99 14.82 -21.01 -0.28
N GLN A 100 15.85 -21.82 -0.48
CA GLN A 100 16.54 -22.52 0.61
C GLN A 100 18.03 -22.20 0.59
N TRP A 101 18.62 -22.11 1.78
CA TRP A 101 20.06 -21.95 1.95
C TRP A 101 20.52 -22.46 3.30
N THR A 102 21.82 -22.71 3.42
CA THR A 102 22.46 -23.01 4.70
C THR A 102 23.13 -21.74 5.23
N ASP A 103 22.99 -21.44 6.52
CA ASP A 103 23.68 -20.31 7.14
C ASP A 103 25.20 -20.53 7.15
N LYS A 104 25.95 -19.49 7.52
CA LYS A 104 27.43 -19.49 7.57
C LYS A 104 28.00 -20.54 8.52
N ASP A 105 27.19 -21.07 9.43
CA ASP A 105 27.59 -22.15 10.32
C ASP A 105 27.66 -23.52 9.61
N GLY A 106 27.11 -23.64 8.40
CA GLY A 106 27.07 -24.87 7.62
C GLY A 106 26.12 -25.94 8.17
N VAL A 107 25.26 -25.59 9.14
CA VAL A 107 24.39 -26.53 9.85
C VAL A 107 22.94 -26.06 9.85
N THR A 108 22.70 -24.77 10.07
CA THR A 108 21.34 -24.23 10.14
C THR A 108 20.80 -24.03 8.74
N GLN A 109 19.74 -24.77 8.40
CA GLN A 109 19.03 -24.60 7.13
C GLN A 109 17.91 -23.58 7.30
N HIS A 110 17.84 -22.64 6.36
CA HIS A 110 16.79 -21.64 6.26
C HIS A 110 15.94 -21.88 5.01
N SER A 111 14.66 -21.55 5.12
CA SER A 111 13.70 -21.64 4.03
C SER A 111 12.77 -20.43 4.03
N ALA A 112 12.73 -19.72 2.90
CA ALA A 112 11.78 -18.64 2.64
C ALA A 112 10.82 -19.05 1.51
N THR A 113 9.55 -19.26 1.86
CA THR A 113 8.50 -19.59 0.89
C THR A 113 7.61 -18.39 0.62
N TYR A 114 7.50 -18.00 -0.64
CA TYR A 114 6.62 -16.93 -1.11
C TYR A 114 5.41 -17.57 -1.78
N SER A 115 4.20 -17.18 -1.35
CA SER A 115 2.96 -17.74 -1.89
C SER A 115 1.78 -16.80 -1.69
N LEU A 116 0.71 -16.99 -2.46
CA LEU A 116 -0.55 -16.29 -2.24
C LEU A 116 -1.38 -16.95 -1.13
N SER A 117 -1.91 -16.11 -0.24
CA SER A 117 -2.97 -16.49 0.70
C SER A 117 -4.15 -15.53 0.52
N GLY A 118 -5.13 -15.94 -0.28
CA GLY A 118 -6.14 -15.03 -0.81
C GLY A 118 -5.50 -13.96 -1.68
N ALA A 119 -5.83 -12.69 -1.45
CA ALA A 119 -5.25 -11.55 -2.15
C ALA A 119 -3.98 -10.99 -1.46
N LYS A 120 -3.20 -11.81 -0.75
CA LYS A 120 -2.01 -11.36 -0.02
C LYS A 120 -0.81 -12.18 -0.44
N LEU A 121 0.30 -11.52 -0.74
CA LEU A 121 1.60 -12.18 -0.83
C LEU A 121 2.12 -12.43 0.58
N ILE A 122 2.35 -13.69 0.91
CA ILE A 122 2.90 -14.12 2.20
C ILE A 122 4.30 -14.67 1.97
N ARG A 123 5.23 -14.23 2.82
CA ARG A 123 6.54 -14.85 3.01
C ARG A 123 6.49 -15.68 4.29
N ASN A 124 6.69 -16.99 4.17
CA ASN A 124 6.89 -17.91 5.28
C ASN A 124 8.40 -18.15 5.44
N TYR A 125 8.99 -17.63 6.50
CA TYR A 125 10.41 -17.79 6.80
C TYR A 125 10.59 -18.69 8.01
N ASP A 126 11.09 -19.91 7.80
CA ASP A 126 11.29 -20.90 8.87
C ASP A 126 10.03 -21.14 9.75
N GLY A 127 8.83 -20.96 9.18
CA GLY A 127 7.55 -21.07 9.88
C GLY A 127 6.91 -19.71 10.24
N ASP A 128 7.67 -18.62 10.19
CA ASP A 128 7.18 -17.28 10.50
C ASP A 128 6.52 -16.62 9.29
N LEU A 129 5.21 -16.39 9.39
CA LEU A 129 4.40 -15.80 8.34
C LEU A 129 4.43 -14.27 8.39
N ASN A 130 4.82 -13.66 7.28
CA ASN A 130 4.83 -12.21 7.10
C ASN A 130 4.06 -11.81 5.84
N THR A 131 3.15 -10.85 5.97
CA THR A 131 2.47 -10.26 4.80
C THR A 131 3.41 -9.27 4.12
N MET A 132 3.69 -9.52 2.84
CA MET A 132 4.61 -8.73 2.03
C MET A 132 3.89 -7.63 1.25
N ALA A 133 2.74 -7.96 0.65
CA ALA A 133 1.95 -7.03 -0.16
C ALA A 133 0.46 -7.42 -0.21
N ARG A 134 -0.41 -6.41 -0.39
CA ARG A 134 -1.87 -6.53 -0.52
C ARG A 134 -2.52 -5.29 -1.18
N PRO A 135 -3.67 -5.45 -1.85
CA PRO A 135 -4.20 -6.70 -2.38
C PRO A 135 -3.47 -7.08 -3.67
N VAL A 136 -2.96 -8.31 -3.77
CA VAL A 136 -2.34 -8.82 -4.99
C VAL A 136 -3.41 -9.22 -5.99
N VAL A 137 -3.28 -8.78 -7.24
CA VAL A 137 -4.22 -9.09 -8.33
C VAL A 137 -4.14 -10.59 -8.65
N ALA A 138 -5.31 -11.24 -8.77
CA ALA A 138 -5.38 -12.68 -9.05
C ALA A 138 -4.71 -13.03 -10.39
N GLY A 139 -3.89 -14.09 -10.39
CA GLY A 139 -3.16 -14.56 -11.57
C GLY A 139 -2.03 -13.62 -12.04
N SER A 140 -1.69 -12.58 -11.26
CA SER A 140 -0.59 -11.67 -11.60
C SER A 140 0.77 -12.12 -11.03
N LEU A 141 0.75 -13.01 -10.03
CA LEU A 141 1.97 -13.51 -9.39
C LEU A 141 2.61 -14.59 -10.25
N ASP A 142 3.86 -14.41 -10.61
CA ASP A 142 4.63 -15.35 -11.40
C ASP A 142 6.10 -15.34 -10.96
N PHE A 143 6.67 -16.53 -10.82
CA PHE A 143 8.08 -16.74 -10.52
C PHE A 143 8.73 -17.55 -11.63
N THR A 144 9.90 -17.10 -12.09
CA THR A 144 10.68 -17.86 -13.09
C THR A 144 12.16 -17.83 -12.74
N LEU A 145 12.86 -18.95 -13.00
CA LEU A 145 14.32 -19.04 -12.85
C LEU A 145 14.98 -19.39 -14.19
N CYS A 146 15.71 -18.44 -14.75
CA CYS A 146 16.42 -18.59 -16.02
C CYS A 146 17.93 -18.63 -15.77
N GLY A 147 18.50 -19.83 -15.68
CA GLY A 147 19.89 -19.98 -15.21
C GLY A 147 19.99 -19.47 -13.77
N ASN A 148 20.75 -18.39 -13.55
CA ASN A 148 20.89 -17.79 -12.22
C ASN A 148 20.00 -16.55 -12.04
N LEU A 149 19.16 -16.20 -13.02
CA LEU A 149 18.29 -15.04 -12.96
C LEU A 149 16.91 -15.45 -12.43
N LEU A 150 16.63 -15.07 -11.18
CA LEU A 150 15.32 -15.23 -10.57
C LEU A 150 14.48 -14.00 -10.84
N THR A 151 13.29 -14.21 -11.37
CA THR A 151 12.32 -13.15 -11.66
C THR A 151 11.07 -13.34 -10.84
N LEU A 152 10.60 -12.27 -10.19
CA LEU A 152 9.29 -12.13 -9.58
C LEU A 152 8.49 -11.12 -10.40
N LYS A 153 7.28 -11.49 -10.81
CA LYS A 153 6.29 -10.58 -11.36
C LYS A 153 5.07 -10.60 -10.46
N MET A 154 4.51 -9.43 -10.19
CA MET A 154 3.26 -9.31 -9.44
C MET A 154 2.61 -7.96 -9.72
N GLN A 155 1.30 -7.90 -9.51
CA GLN A 155 0.53 -6.66 -9.52
C GLN A 155 -0.24 -6.49 -8.21
N VAL A 156 -0.33 -5.26 -7.72
CA VAL A 156 -1.13 -4.90 -6.55
C VAL A 156 -2.20 -3.90 -6.98
N GLU A 157 -3.42 -4.07 -6.49
CA GLU A 157 -4.50 -3.11 -6.74
C GLU A 157 -4.20 -1.82 -5.98
N ALA A 158 -4.23 -0.70 -6.71
CA ALA A 158 -4.23 0.64 -6.17
C ALA A 158 -5.67 1.21 -6.18
N ASP A 159 -5.86 2.53 -6.10
CA ASP A 159 -7.21 3.11 -6.06
C ASP A 159 -7.91 3.08 -7.45
N ARG A 160 -9.25 3.10 -7.47
CA ARG A 160 -10.10 3.18 -8.68
C ARG A 160 -9.77 2.18 -9.79
N SER A 161 -9.46 0.94 -9.42
CA SER A 161 -9.15 -0.13 -10.38
C SER A 161 -7.90 0.12 -11.23
N THR A 162 -6.97 0.97 -10.75
CA THR A 162 -5.60 0.98 -11.25
C THR A 162 -4.80 -0.12 -10.55
N ASN A 163 -3.81 -0.66 -11.26
CA ASN A 163 -2.90 -1.66 -10.71
C ASN A 163 -1.49 -1.09 -10.80
N GLU A 164 -0.71 -1.31 -9.76
CA GLU A 164 0.73 -1.09 -9.77
C GLU A 164 1.41 -2.43 -10.02
N ASP A 165 2.30 -2.49 -11.01
CA ASP A 165 3.04 -3.68 -11.37
C ASP A 165 4.51 -3.58 -10.98
N ILE A 166 5.11 -4.74 -10.68
CA ILE A 166 6.55 -4.86 -10.53
C ILE A 166 7.03 -6.11 -11.24
N THR A 167 8.13 -5.95 -11.98
CA THR A 167 8.97 -7.06 -12.43
C THR A 167 10.32 -6.89 -11.76
N LEU A 168 10.60 -7.72 -10.77
CA LEU A 168 11.88 -7.75 -10.08
C LEU A 168 12.74 -8.86 -10.64
N GLN A 169 13.96 -8.52 -10.99
CA GLN A 169 14.97 -9.47 -11.46
C GLN A 169 16.16 -9.43 -10.50
N THR A 170 16.55 -10.60 -10.00
CA THR A 170 17.68 -10.74 -9.09
C THR A 170 18.53 -11.94 -9.47
N TYR A 171 19.83 -11.86 -9.22
CA TYR A 171 20.75 -12.95 -9.47
C TYR A 171 20.94 -13.79 -8.23
N ILE A 172 20.84 -15.10 -8.39
CA ILE A 172 21.19 -16.07 -7.36
C ILE A 172 22.70 -16.28 -7.41
N ARG A 173 23.37 -15.99 -6.30
CA ARG A 173 24.83 -16.06 -6.23
C ARG A 173 25.37 -17.45 -5.98
N ARG A 174 24.58 -18.30 -5.33
CA ARG A 174 25.02 -19.61 -4.81
C ARG A 174 24.21 -20.78 -5.35
N LEU A 175 23.55 -20.59 -6.50
CA LEU A 175 22.71 -21.62 -7.07
C LEU A 175 23.52 -22.92 -7.25
N GLN A 176 23.09 -23.99 -6.60
CA GLN A 176 23.68 -25.30 -6.80
C GLN A 176 23.16 -25.90 -8.11
N PRO A 177 24.04 -26.50 -8.93
CA PRO A 177 23.67 -27.12 -10.21
C PRO A 177 22.92 -28.45 -10.05
#